data_AF-A0AA96PC78-F1
#
_entry.id   AF-A0AA96PC78-F1
#
_cell.length_a   1.000
_cell.length_b   1.000
_cell.length_c   1.000
_cell.angle_alpha   90.00
_cell.angle_beta   90.00
_cell.angle_gamma   90.00
#
_symmetry.space_group_name_H-M   'P 1'
#
loop_
_entity.id
_entity.type
_entity.pdbx_description
1 polymer ?
#
loop_
_entity_poly.entity_id
_entity_poly.type
_entity_poly.pdbx_seq_one_letter_code
_entity_poly.pdbx_strand_id
1 'polypeptide(L)'
;MSTAAAEHRVEYEDITSAMRLARSNVANARLWAFEDEAFRMASIIYDDPARRRCIVDFLEDLATANGLVRCEGPGLIQRIICAALRGDA
;
A
#
# COMPACT_ATOMS: atom_id res chain seq x y z
N MET A 1 -8.28 36.94 -31.20
CA MET A 1 -8.20 35.48 -31.00
C MET A 1 -7.76 35.23 -29.57
N SER A 2 -8.49 34.36 -28.86
CA SER A 2 -8.55 34.25 -27.41
C SER A 2 -7.31 33.57 -26.80
N THR A 3 -6.53 34.30 -26.00
CA THR A 3 -5.45 33.77 -25.15
C THR A 3 -5.98 33.18 -23.83
N ALA A 4 -7.19 33.55 -23.42
CA ALA A 4 -7.82 33.08 -22.17
C ALA A 4 -8.11 31.56 -22.15
N ALA A 5 -8.29 30.94 -23.32
CA ALA A 5 -8.52 29.49 -23.41
C ALA A 5 -7.25 28.66 -23.19
N ALA A 6 -6.06 29.24 -23.39
CA ALA A 6 -4.79 28.56 -23.21
C ALA A 6 -4.32 28.61 -21.75
N GLU A 7 -4.49 29.75 -21.07
CA GLU A 7 -4.15 29.92 -19.65
C GLU A 7 -5.01 29.02 -18.74
N HIS A 8 -6.30 28.87 -19.06
CA HIS A 8 -7.22 28.05 -18.27
C HIS A 8 -6.96 26.54 -18.34
N ARG A 9 -6.28 26.04 -19.39
CA ARG A 9 -5.91 24.62 -19.52
C ARG A 9 -4.73 24.24 -18.61
N VAL A 10 -3.81 25.17 -18.38
CA VAL A 10 -2.58 24.92 -17.61
C VAL A 10 -2.89 24.77 -16.11
N GLU A 11 -3.81 25.56 -15.56
CA GLU A 11 -4.23 25.43 -14.15
C GLU A 11 -4.96 24.10 -13.85
N TYR A 12 -5.75 23.58 -14.80
CA TYR A 12 -6.50 22.33 -14.61
C TYR A 12 -5.63 21.06 -14.73
N GLU A 13 -4.59 21.09 -15.56
CA GLU A 13 -3.60 20.00 -15.65
C GLU A 13 -2.78 19.89 -14.36
N ASP A 14 -2.52 21.01 -13.69
CA ASP A 14 -1.80 21.03 -12.41
C ASP A 14 -2.64 20.42 -11.28
N ILE A 15 -3.91 20.83 -11.12
CA ILE A 15 -4.79 20.29 -10.06
C ILE A 15 -5.03 18.79 -10.25
N THR A 16 -5.28 18.33 -11.47
CA THR A 16 -5.52 16.89 -11.74
C THR A 16 -4.28 16.06 -11.41
N SER A 17 -3.09 16.57 -11.73
CA SER A 17 -1.81 15.93 -11.43
C SER A 17 -1.52 15.92 -9.93
N ALA A 18 -1.75 17.04 -9.24
CA ALA A 18 -1.62 17.17 -7.79
C ALA A 18 -2.58 16.21 -7.05
N MET A 19 -3.83 16.08 -7.50
CA MET A 19 -4.79 15.13 -6.95
C MET A 19 -4.35 13.67 -7.15
N ARG A 20 -3.80 13.34 -8.32
CA ARG A 20 -3.24 12.01 -8.60
C ARG A 20 -2.04 11.72 -7.70
N LEU A 21 -1.15 12.70 -7.55
CA LEU A 21 0.03 12.60 -6.67
C LEU A 21 -0.38 12.42 -5.21
N ALA A 22 -1.34 13.21 -4.71
CA ALA A 22 -1.85 13.10 -3.35
C ALA A 22 -2.45 11.71 -3.07
N ARG A 23 -3.23 11.16 -4.02
CA ARG A 23 -3.77 9.79 -3.91
C ARG A 23 -2.66 8.75 -3.86
N SER A 24 -1.65 8.88 -4.72
CA SER A 24 -0.48 8.00 -4.74
C SER A 24 0.29 8.06 -3.41
N ASN A 25 0.56 9.26 -2.88
CA ASN A 25 1.28 9.43 -1.62
C ASN A 25 0.55 8.78 -0.44
N VAL A 26 -0.78 8.95 -0.37
CA VAL A 26 -1.60 8.31 0.68
C VAL A 26 -1.59 6.78 0.52
N ALA A 27 -1.68 6.26 -0.70
CA ALA A 27 -1.61 4.83 -0.96
C ALA A 27 -0.26 4.25 -0.52
N ASN A 28 0.85 4.91 -0.90
CA ASN A 28 2.20 4.53 -0.51
C ASN A 28 2.39 4.55 1.03
N ALA A 29 1.89 5.59 1.71
CA ALA A 29 1.99 5.68 3.16
C ALA A 29 1.26 4.52 3.88
N ARG A 30 0.10 4.10 3.36
CA ARG A 30 -0.63 2.95 3.88
C ARG A 30 0.10 1.63 3.59
N LEU A 31 0.74 1.52 2.42
CA LEU A 31 1.52 0.35 2.05
C LEU A 31 2.75 0.19 2.95
N TRP A 32 3.49 1.28 3.21
CA TRP A 32 4.61 1.27 4.15
C TRP A 32 4.19 0.88 5.57
N ALA A 33 3.09 1.45 6.06
CA ALA A 33 2.57 1.07 7.38
C ALA A 33 2.17 -0.42 7.45
N PHE A 34 1.64 -0.96 6.35
CA PHE A 34 1.33 -2.39 6.27
C PHE A 34 2.58 -3.27 6.21
N GLU A 35 3.60 -2.85 5.46
CA GLU A 35 4.89 -3.53 5.38
C GLU A 35 5.56 -3.61 6.76
N ASP A 36 5.69 -2.49 7.47
CA ASP A 36 6.22 -2.44 8.83
C ASP A 36 5.47 -3.40 9.77
N GLU A 37 4.14 -3.41 9.69
CA GLU A 37 3.29 -4.27 10.50
C GLU A 37 3.45 -5.77 10.13
N ALA A 38 3.62 -6.09 8.85
CA ALA A 38 3.90 -7.44 8.40
C ALA A 38 5.23 -7.96 8.97
N PHE A 39 6.29 -7.15 8.94
CA PHE A 39 7.57 -7.50 9.56
C PHE A 39 7.47 -7.65 11.07
N ARG A 40 6.75 -6.74 11.74
CA ARG A 40 6.49 -6.83 13.19
C ARG A 40 5.79 -8.13 13.54
N MET A 41 4.75 -8.52 12.79
CA MET A 41 4.02 -9.77 13.03
C MET A 41 4.85 -11.00 12.68
N ALA A 42 5.70 -10.94 11.64
CA ALA A 42 6.61 -12.03 11.28
C ALA A 42 7.63 -12.33 12.39
N SER A 43 8.05 -11.32 13.18
CA SER A 43 8.93 -11.54 14.33
C SER A 43 8.35 -12.54 15.35
N ILE A 44 7.03 -12.57 15.52
CA ILE A 44 6.32 -13.51 16.42
C ILE A 44 6.46 -14.96 15.96
N ILE A 45 6.63 -15.20 14.65
CA ILE A 45 6.76 -16.55 14.08
C ILE A 45 8.11 -17.17 14.42
N TYR A 46 9.16 -16.36 14.56
CA TYR A 46 10.46 -16.86 15.01
C TYR A 46 10.38 -17.51 16.38
N ASP A 47 9.56 -16.92 17.27
CA ASP A 47 9.34 -17.44 18.63
C ASP A 47 8.34 -18.60 18.67
N ASP A 48 7.33 -18.59 17.79
CA ASP A 48 6.29 -19.62 17.72
C ASP A 48 5.89 -19.96 16.26
N PRO A 49 6.58 -20.91 15.62
CA PRO A 49 6.31 -21.31 14.25
C PRO A 49 4.89 -21.84 14.01
N ALA A 50 4.20 -22.34 15.05
CA ALA A 50 2.85 -22.86 14.93
C ALA A 50 1.83 -21.75 14.61
N ARG A 51 2.16 -20.50 14.92
CA ARG A 51 1.29 -19.33 14.64
C ARG A 51 1.37 -18.84 13.20
N ARG A 52 2.27 -19.37 12.38
CA ARG A 52 2.50 -18.90 11.01
C ARG A 52 1.21 -18.72 10.21
N ARG A 53 0.34 -19.73 10.19
CA ARG A 53 -0.92 -19.67 9.45
C ARG A 53 -1.85 -18.58 9.97
N CYS A 54 -2.03 -18.50 11.29
CA CYS A 54 -2.85 -17.48 11.94
C CYS A 54 -2.37 -16.05 11.59
N ILE A 55 -1.06 -15.84 11.55
CA ILE A 55 -0.47 -14.54 11.21
C ILE A 55 -0.67 -14.20 9.73
N VAL A 56 -0.53 -15.18 8.82
CA VAL A 56 -0.82 -14.97 7.39
C VAL A 56 -2.29 -14.60 7.19
N ASP A 57 -3.21 -15.39 7.74
CA ASP A 57 -4.65 -15.14 7.63
C ASP A 57 -5.01 -13.73 8.17
N PHE A 58 -4.43 -13.35 9.33
CA PHE A 58 -4.60 -12.00 9.89
C PHE A 58 -4.08 -10.88 8.97
N LEU A 59 -2.90 -11.06 8.35
CA LEU A 59 -2.33 -10.04 7.45
C LEU A 59 -3.14 -9.88 6.16
N GLU A 60 -3.69 -10.97 5.63
CA GLU A 60 -4.60 -10.94 4.47
C GLU A 60 -5.92 -10.22 4.81
N ASP A 61 -6.49 -10.50 5.98
CA ASP A 61 -7.68 -9.81 6.49
C ASP A 61 -7.40 -8.31 6.72
N LEU A 62 -6.27 -7.98 7.32
CA LEU A 62 -5.86 -6.60 7.59
C LEU A 62 -5.69 -5.80 6.28
N ALA A 63 -5.05 -6.38 5.27
CA ALA A 63 -4.87 -5.76 3.96
C ALA A 63 -6.21 -5.53 3.25
N THR A 64 -7.14 -6.48 3.39
CA THR A 64 -8.48 -6.37 2.82
C THR A 64 -9.29 -5.29 3.52
N ALA A 65 -9.31 -5.28 4.86
CA ALA A 65 -10.04 -4.30 5.67
C ALA A 65 -9.58 -2.86 5.42
N ASN A 66 -8.29 -2.66 5.13
CA ASN A 66 -7.72 -1.36 4.82
C ASN A 66 -7.76 -0.99 3.33
N GLY A 67 -8.37 -1.85 2.50
CA GLY A 67 -8.54 -1.63 1.07
C GLY A 67 -7.24 -1.71 0.26
N LEU A 68 -6.15 -2.21 0.83
CA LEU A 68 -4.85 -2.33 0.17
C LEU A 68 -4.92 -3.30 -1.00
N VAL A 69 -5.62 -4.43 -0.83
CA VAL A 69 -5.86 -5.40 -1.92
C VAL A 69 -6.54 -4.74 -3.12
N ARG A 70 -7.47 -3.81 -2.88
CA ARG A 70 -8.19 -3.09 -3.94
C ARG A 70 -7.32 -2.03 -4.62
N CYS A 71 -6.46 -1.35 -3.86
CA CYS A 71 -5.61 -0.26 -4.35
C CYS A 71 -4.36 -0.77 -5.08
N GLU A 72 -3.66 -1.74 -4.48
CA GLU A 72 -2.36 -2.22 -4.94
C GLU A 72 -2.41 -3.56 -5.66
N GLY A 73 -3.51 -4.30 -5.46
CA GLY A 73 -3.70 -5.65 -6.00
C GLY A 73 -3.21 -6.75 -5.05
N PRO A 74 -3.83 -7.93 -5.09
CA PRO A 74 -3.51 -9.04 -4.18
C PRO A 74 -2.07 -9.54 -4.34
N GLY A 75 -1.51 -9.48 -5.55
CA GLY A 75 -0.15 -9.96 -5.82
C GLY A 75 0.94 -9.16 -5.10
N LEU A 76 0.79 -7.84 -4.98
CA LEU A 76 1.76 -7.03 -4.23
C LEU A 76 1.68 -7.32 -2.73
N ILE A 77 0.46 -7.39 -2.19
CA ILE A 77 0.23 -7.71 -0.78
C ILE A 77 0.82 -9.07 -0.42
N GLN A 78 0.57 -10.11 -1.25
CA GLN A 78 1.14 -11.43 -1.02
C GLN A 78 2.67 -11.41 -1.05
N ARG A 79 3.29 -10.59 -1.91
CA ARG A 79 4.75 -10.44 -1.96
C ARG A 79 5.31 -9.82 -0.69
N ILE A 80 4.66 -8.79 -0.14
CA ILE A 80 5.06 -8.14 1.11
C ILE A 80 4.96 -9.13 2.27
N ILE A 81 3.83 -9.83 2.40
CA ILE A 81 3.64 -10.87 3.42
C ILE A 81 4.76 -11.92 3.29
N CYS A 82 4.99 -12.44 2.08
CA CYS A 82 6.04 -13.43 1.86
C CYS A 82 7.45 -12.91 2.21
N ALA A 83 7.77 -11.66 1.88
CA ALA A 83 9.06 -11.04 2.20
C ALA A 83 9.26 -10.92 3.72
N ALA A 84 8.25 -10.40 4.43
CA ALA A 84 8.25 -10.31 5.88
C ALA A 84 8.46 -11.69 6.54
N LEU A 85 7.77 -12.73 6.05
CA LEU A 85 7.92 -14.09 6.56
C LEU A 85 9.27 -14.76 6.26
N ARG A 86 10.03 -14.24 5.29
CA ARG A 86 11.40 -14.70 4.97
C ARG A 86 12.47 -13.90 5.72
N GLY A 87 12.11 -12.73 6.25
CA GLY A 87 13.07 -11.77 6.80
C GLY A 87 13.84 -10.99 5.73
N ASP A 88 13.28 -10.89 4.52
CA ASP A 88 13.85 -10.13 3.40
C ASP A 88 13.50 -8.63 3.56
N ALA A 89 14.12 -7.94 4.52
CA ALA A 89 13.96 -6.50 4.74
C ALA A 89 14.79 -5.68 3.74
#